data_AF-A0AAV1SJH1-F1
#
_entry.id   AF-A0AAV1SJH1-F1
#
_cell.length_a   1.000
_cell.length_b   1.000
_cell.length_c   1.000
_cell.angle_alpha   90.00
_cell.angle_beta   90.00
_cell.angle_gamma   90.00
#
_symmetry.space_group_name_H-M   'P 1'
#
loop_
_entity.id
_entity.type
_entity.pdbx_description
1 polymer ?
#
loop_
_entity_poly.entity_id
_entity_poly.type
_entity_poly.pdbx_seq_one_letter_code
_entity_poly.pdbx_strand_id
1 'polypeptide(L)'
;MPSKQPNTGLFVGLNKGHIVTKKELAPRPSDRKGKSSKRVLFVRSLIREVAGFAPYEKRITELLKVGKDKRALKVAKRKLGTHKRAKKKREEMSSVLRKMRAAGVGEKKNFFGCVDYDNLLDRFSNASHFFLVAKAHGML
;
A
#
# COMPACT_ATOMS: atom_id res chain seq x y z
N MET A 1 -7.39 -17.40 -3.33
CA MET A 1 -6.65 -18.68 -3.45
C MET A 1 -7.65 -19.72 -3.88
N PRO A 2 -7.38 -20.54 -4.91
CA PRO A 2 -8.32 -21.59 -5.30
C PRO A 2 -8.58 -22.51 -4.11
N SER A 3 -9.86 -22.82 -3.84
CA SER A 3 -10.26 -23.76 -2.81
C SER A 3 -9.61 -25.12 -3.09
N LYS A 4 -9.05 -25.74 -2.05
CA LYS A 4 -8.36 -27.02 -2.18
C LYS A 4 -9.41 -28.10 -2.47
N GLN A 5 -9.39 -28.66 -3.67
CA GLN A 5 -10.34 -29.69 -4.12
C GLN A 5 -10.36 -30.89 -3.15
N PRO A 6 -11.52 -31.57 -2.97
CA PRO A 6 -11.62 -32.75 -2.12
C PRO A 6 -10.69 -33.87 -2.63
N ASN A 7 -10.12 -34.62 -1.70
CA ASN A 7 -9.26 -35.76 -2.06
C ASN A 7 -10.13 -36.85 -2.73
N THR A 8 -9.64 -37.49 -3.78
CA THR A 8 -10.38 -38.45 -4.62
C THR A 8 -10.25 -39.91 -4.15
N GLY A 9 -9.55 -40.19 -3.05
CA GLY A 9 -9.33 -41.56 -2.57
C GLY A 9 -8.31 -42.37 -3.37
N LEU A 10 -7.74 -41.79 -4.43
CA LEU A 10 -6.74 -42.45 -5.28
C LEU A 10 -5.36 -42.49 -4.60
N PHE A 11 -4.58 -43.54 -4.87
CA PHE A 11 -3.22 -43.70 -4.33
C PHE A 11 -2.20 -42.77 -5.01
N VAL A 12 -2.41 -42.43 -6.29
CA VAL A 12 -1.58 -41.52 -7.09
C VAL A 12 -2.42 -40.39 -7.70
N GLY A 13 -1.79 -39.25 -8.02
CA GLY A 13 -2.46 -38.04 -8.56
C GLY A 13 -2.38 -36.80 -7.66
N LEU A 14 -2.92 -35.67 -8.13
CA LEU A 14 -2.86 -34.37 -7.44
C LEU A 14 -3.77 -34.30 -6.21
N ASN A 15 -4.97 -34.90 -6.28
CA ASN A 15 -5.94 -34.97 -5.18
C ASN A 15 -5.92 -36.33 -4.49
N LYS A 16 -4.76 -36.98 -4.45
CA LYS A 16 -4.60 -38.30 -3.84
C LYS A 16 -4.78 -38.30 -2.33
N GLY A 17 -4.96 -39.49 -1.78
CA GLY A 17 -5.07 -39.74 -0.35
C GLY A 17 -6.51 -39.92 0.12
N HIS A 18 -6.65 -40.31 1.39
CA HIS A 18 -7.95 -40.62 2.00
C HIS A 18 -8.89 -39.40 1.93
N ILE A 19 -10.16 -39.68 1.62
CA ILE A 19 -11.23 -38.68 1.63
C ILE A 19 -11.46 -38.27 3.09
N VAL A 20 -10.96 -37.10 3.48
CA VAL A 20 -11.09 -36.57 4.85
C VAL A 20 -11.76 -35.21 4.79
N THR A 21 -12.79 -35.02 5.61
CA THR A 21 -13.41 -33.71 5.84
C THR A 21 -12.45 -32.83 6.63
N LYS A 22 -11.87 -31.82 5.98
CA LYS A 22 -10.93 -30.91 6.64
C LYS A 22 -11.72 -29.93 7.51
N LYS A 23 -11.43 -29.92 8.82
CA LYS A 23 -11.96 -28.92 9.76
C LYS A 23 -11.12 -27.66 9.69
N GLU A 24 -11.77 -26.51 9.53
CA GLU A 24 -11.10 -25.22 9.66
C GLU A 24 -10.74 -24.99 11.14
N LEU A 25 -9.45 -25.02 11.44
CA LEU A 25 -8.93 -24.79 12.79
C LEU A 25 -8.72 -23.29 12.99
N ALA A 26 -9.03 -22.81 14.20
CA ALA A 26 -8.70 -21.44 14.57
C ALA A 26 -7.16 -21.23 14.50
N PRO A 27 -6.70 -20.08 13.95
CA PRO A 27 -5.28 -19.82 13.80
C PRO A 27 -4.60 -19.74 15.16
N ARG A 28 -3.44 -20.39 15.29
CA ARG A 28 -2.73 -20.45 16.57
C ARG A 28 -2.15 -19.08 16.90
N PRO A 29 -2.09 -18.70 18.19
CA PRO A 29 -1.44 -17.44 18.59
C PRO A 29 0.02 -17.32 18.12
N SER A 30 0.76 -18.44 18.00
CA SER A 30 2.12 -18.49 17.44
C SER A 30 2.22 -17.90 16.03
N ASP A 31 1.19 -18.10 15.20
CA ASP A 31 1.16 -17.69 13.79
C ASP A 31 0.98 -16.18 13.64
N ARG A 32 0.65 -15.48 14.74
CA ARG A 32 0.51 -14.02 14.76
C ARG A 32 1.87 -13.30 14.92
N LYS A 33 2.96 -14.03 15.18
CA LYS A 33 4.30 -13.44 15.34
C LYS A 33 4.73 -12.72 14.05
N GLY A 34 5.19 -11.48 14.19
CA GLY A 34 5.64 -10.64 13.07
C GLY A 34 4.60 -9.66 12.52
N LYS A 35 3.34 -9.75 12.95
CA LYS A 35 2.33 -8.72 12.65
C LYS A 35 2.62 -7.47 13.47
N SER A 36 2.64 -6.30 12.82
CA SER A 36 2.83 -5.01 13.49
C SER A 36 1.52 -4.48 14.06
N SER A 37 1.50 -4.07 15.33
CA SER A 37 0.38 -3.36 15.96
C SER A 37 0.40 -1.86 15.65
N LYS A 38 -0.73 -1.16 15.85
CA LYS A 38 -0.86 0.29 15.63
C LYS A 38 0.22 1.08 16.38
N ARG A 39 0.47 0.74 17.65
CA ARG A 39 1.51 1.35 18.48
C ARG A 39 2.92 1.20 17.87
N VAL A 40 3.27 0.00 17.41
CA VAL A 40 4.61 -0.26 16.83
C VAL A 40 4.80 0.48 15.51
N LEU A 41 3.74 0.64 14.71
CA LEU A 41 3.81 1.44 13.48
C LEU A 41 4.06 2.92 13.78
N PHE A 42 3.37 3.49 14.78
CA PHE A 42 3.56 4.88 15.22
C PHE A 42 4.98 5.13 15.77
N VAL A 43 5.48 4.25 16.63
CA VAL A 43 6.86 4.38 17.14
C VAL A 43 7.89 4.29 16.02
N ARG A 44 7.67 3.41 15.02
CA ARG A 44 8.57 3.28 13.86
C ARG A 44 8.53 4.47 12.91
N SER A 45 7.41 5.20 12.79
CA SER A 45 7.38 6.45 12.01
C SER A 45 8.15 7.56 12.73
N LEU A 46 7.93 7.74 14.04
CA LEU A 46 8.64 8.75 14.84
C LEU A 46 10.17 8.57 14.79
N ILE A 47 10.66 7.34 14.98
CA ILE A 47 12.11 7.08 14.95
C ILE A 47 12.71 7.40 13.57
N ARG A 48 11.97 7.17 12.48
CA ARG A 48 12.45 7.46 11.12
C ARG A 48 12.53 8.96 10.84
N GLU A 49 11.64 9.75 11.44
CA GLU A 49 11.68 11.21 11.35
C GLU A 49 12.90 11.78 12.10
N VAL A 50 13.17 11.26 13.31
CA VAL A 50 14.30 11.73 14.14
C VAL A 50 15.66 11.26 13.62
N ALA A 51 15.81 9.96 13.32
CA ALA A 51 17.11 9.39 12.93
C ALA A 51 17.44 9.57 11.44
N GLY A 52 16.44 9.84 10.59
CA GLY A 52 16.60 9.99 9.15
C GLY A 52 16.99 8.70 8.41
N PHE A 53 17.55 8.85 7.21
CA PHE A 53 17.93 7.74 6.32
C PHE A 53 19.41 7.38 6.41
N ALA A 54 19.69 6.08 6.33
CA ALA A 54 21.05 5.56 6.25
C ALA A 54 21.70 5.92 4.89
N PRO A 55 23.05 5.98 4.79
CA PRO A 55 23.73 6.43 3.58
C PRO A 55 23.48 5.55 2.35
N TYR A 56 23.20 4.25 2.53
CA TYR A 56 22.83 3.37 1.42
C TYR A 56 21.38 3.59 0.95
N GLU A 57 20.49 4.02 1.85
CA GLU A 57 19.09 4.33 1.52
C GLU A 57 19.03 5.64 0.72
N LYS A 58 19.87 6.62 1.05
CA LYS A 58 20.05 7.86 0.26
C LYS A 58 20.49 7.57 -1.18
N ARG A 59 21.53 6.74 -1.37
CA ARG A 59 21.96 6.30 -2.71
C ARG A 59 20.86 5.57 -3.50
N ILE A 60 20.02 4.78 -2.82
CA ILE A 60 18.87 4.12 -3.46
C ILE A 60 17.85 5.16 -3.92
N THR A 61 17.53 6.17 -3.09
CA THR A 61 16.60 7.23 -3.49
C THR A 61 17.10 8.07 -4.64
N GLU A 62 18.40 8.37 -4.70
CA GLU A 62 19.02 9.08 -5.82
C GLU A 62 18.85 8.29 -7.13
N LEU A 63 19.15 6.99 -7.11
CA LEU A 63 18.98 6.12 -8.28
C LEU A 63 17.52 5.98 -8.70
N LEU A 64 16.59 5.98 -7.75
CA LEU A 64 15.14 5.93 -8.02
C LEU A 64 14.61 7.25 -8.57
N LYS A 65 15.17 8.41 -8.20
CA LYS A 65 14.83 9.71 -8.80
C LYS A 65 15.18 9.76 -10.29
N VAL A 66 16.31 9.18 -10.66
CA VAL A 66 16.79 9.09 -12.06
C VAL A 66 16.08 7.98 -12.86
N GLY A 67 15.25 7.14 -12.22
CA GLY A 67 14.55 6.03 -12.89
C GLY A 67 15.41 4.78 -13.15
N LYS A 68 16.60 4.67 -12.52
CA LYS A 68 17.53 3.53 -12.71
C LYS A 68 17.24 2.38 -11.74
N ASP A 69 16.05 1.80 -11.83
CA ASP A 69 15.54 0.75 -10.94
C ASP A 69 16.41 -0.52 -10.88
N LYS A 70 16.89 -0.99 -12.04
CA LYS A 70 17.77 -2.18 -12.11
C LYS A 70 19.09 -1.95 -11.37
N ARG A 71 19.60 -0.70 -11.40
CA ARG A 71 20.83 -0.31 -10.70
C ARG A 71 20.57 -0.17 -9.20
N ALA A 72 19.45 0.42 -8.81
CA ALA A 72 19.01 0.50 -7.41
C ALA A 72 18.86 -0.90 -6.78
N LEU A 73 18.27 -1.86 -7.50
CA LEU A 73 18.15 -3.25 -7.05
C LEU A 73 19.50 -3.95 -6.87
N LYS A 74 20.49 -3.68 -7.74
CA LYS A 74 21.86 -4.22 -7.57
C LYS A 74 22.52 -3.67 -6.31
N VAL A 75 22.40 -2.37 -6.05
CA VAL A 75 22.94 -1.74 -4.83
C VAL A 75 22.26 -2.30 -3.58
N ALA A 76 20.93 -2.39 -3.58
CA ALA A 76 20.16 -2.93 -2.47
C ALA A 76 20.47 -4.42 -2.22
N LYS A 77 20.62 -5.24 -3.26
CA LYS A 77 21.02 -6.65 -3.13
C LYS A 77 22.43 -6.79 -2.56
N ARG A 78 23.38 -5.97 -3.00
CA ARG A 78 24.76 -5.99 -2.46
C ARG A 78 24.82 -5.57 -0.99
N LYS A 79 23.89 -4.75 -0.50
CA LYS A 79 23.82 -4.34 0.91
C LYS A 79 22.99 -5.27 1.81
N LEU A 80 21.87 -5.79 1.31
CA LEU A 80 20.91 -6.60 2.09
C LEU A 80 21.04 -8.12 1.85
N GLY A 81 21.86 -8.52 0.88
CA GLY A 81 22.14 -9.91 0.48
C GLY A 81 21.08 -10.51 -0.45
N THR A 82 19.83 -10.59 0.01
CA THR A 82 18.77 -11.34 -0.70
C THR A 82 17.92 -10.46 -1.60
N HIS A 83 17.41 -11.05 -2.69
CA HIS A 83 16.56 -10.34 -3.65
C HIS A 83 15.18 -9.96 -3.09
N LYS A 84 14.59 -10.80 -2.22
CA LYS A 84 13.32 -10.50 -1.55
C LYS A 84 13.43 -9.27 -0.65
N ARG A 85 14.51 -9.16 0.14
CA ARG A 85 14.78 -7.98 0.99
C ARG A 85 15.07 -6.74 0.16
N ALA A 86 15.84 -6.87 -0.92
CA ALA A 86 16.14 -5.77 -1.83
C ALA A 86 14.87 -5.19 -2.49
N LYS A 87 13.97 -6.05 -2.98
CA LYS A 87 12.66 -5.62 -3.52
C LYS A 87 11.84 -4.88 -2.47
N LYS A 88 11.73 -5.44 -1.26
CA LYS A 88 11.01 -4.79 -0.15
C LYS A 88 11.58 -3.39 0.14
N LYS A 89 12.91 -3.25 0.18
CA LYS A 89 13.55 -1.96 0.43
C LYS A 89 13.40 -0.97 -0.71
N ARG A 90 13.38 -1.42 -1.98
CA ARG A 90 13.02 -0.58 -3.12
C ARG A 90 11.60 -0.02 -2.97
N GLU A 91 10.63 -0.87 -2.66
CA GLU A 91 9.23 -0.42 -2.48
C GLU A 91 9.07 0.55 -1.31
N GLU A 92 9.80 0.33 -0.21
CA GLU A 92 9.86 1.29 0.91
C GLU A 92 10.39 2.66 0.45
N MET A 93 11.51 2.71 -0.28
CA MET A 93 12.08 3.98 -0.76
C MET A 93 11.21 4.65 -1.84
N SER A 94 10.57 3.86 -2.71
CA SER A 94 9.59 4.36 -3.69
C SER A 94 8.38 4.98 -2.99
N SER A 95 7.88 4.35 -1.92
CA SER A 95 6.78 4.90 -1.12
C SER A 95 7.15 6.23 -0.45
N VAL A 96 8.37 6.34 0.08
CA VAL A 96 8.89 7.60 0.64
C VAL A 96 8.90 8.70 -0.42
N LEU A 97 9.42 8.43 -1.62
CA LEU A 97 9.44 9.42 -2.70
C LEU A 97 8.03 9.86 -3.12
N ARG A 98 7.06 8.95 -3.14
CA ARG A 98 5.65 9.29 -3.39
C ARG A 98 5.09 10.22 -2.31
N LYS A 99 5.36 9.95 -1.04
CA LYS A 99 4.95 10.81 0.09
C LYS A 99 5.60 12.19 0.01
N MET A 100 6.90 12.26 -0.28
CA MET A 100 7.61 13.53 -0.45
C MET A 100 7.06 14.37 -1.60
N ARG A 101 6.74 13.73 -2.74
CA ARG A 101 6.09 14.42 -3.88
C ARG A 101 4.71 14.94 -3.52
N ALA A 102 3.90 14.15 -2.82
CA ALA A 102 2.57 14.57 -2.38
C ALA A 102 2.64 15.75 -1.39
N ALA A 103 3.58 15.72 -0.44
CA ALA A 103 3.79 16.80 0.52
C ALA A 103 4.29 18.10 -0.17
N GLY A 104 5.26 17.99 -1.09
CA GLY A 104 5.80 19.15 -1.81
C GLY A 104 4.84 19.82 -2.81
N VAL A 105 3.75 19.15 -3.19
CA VAL A 105 2.66 19.75 -3.98
C VAL A 105 1.68 20.53 -3.09
N GLY A 106 1.56 20.18 -1.81
CA GLY A 106 0.71 20.88 -0.84
C GLY A 106 1.22 22.28 -0.49
N GLU A 107 2.53 22.47 -0.38
CA GLU A 107 3.12 23.78 -0.04
C GLU A 107 3.01 24.81 -1.18
N LYS A 108 2.99 24.37 -2.45
CA LYS A 108 2.81 25.28 -3.59
C LYS A 108 1.40 25.85 -3.73
N LYS A 109 0.38 25.19 -3.16
CA LYS A 109 -1.00 25.71 -3.14
C LYS A 109 -1.21 26.82 -2.10
N ASN A 110 -0.37 26.88 -1.08
CA ASN A 110 -0.52 27.87 0.00
C ASN A 110 0.17 29.21 -0.31
N PHE A 111 0.98 29.29 -1.38
CA PHE A 111 1.76 30.49 -1.71
C PHE A 111 1.22 31.27 -2.91
N PHE A 112 0.33 30.69 -3.72
CA PHE A 112 -0.40 31.42 -4.75
C PHE A 112 -1.86 31.49 -4.33
N GLY A 113 -2.19 32.55 -3.59
CA GLY A 113 -3.57 32.97 -3.40
C GLY A 113 -4.17 33.33 -4.75
N CYS A 114 -4.76 32.34 -5.41
CA CYS A 114 -5.85 32.52 -6.35
C CYS A 114 -6.98 31.61 -5.85
N VAL A 115 -8.04 32.26 -5.44
CA VAL A 115 -9.29 31.72 -4.93
C VAL A 115 -9.77 30.57 -5.83
N ASP A 116 -9.93 29.37 -5.27
CA ASP A 116 -10.64 28.25 -5.92
C ASP A 116 -12.12 28.65 -6.09
N TYR A 117 -12.46 29.39 -7.14
CA TYR A 117 -13.85 29.71 -7.51
C TYR A 117 -14.51 28.60 -8.36
N ASP A 118 -13.78 27.60 -8.83
CA ASP A 118 -14.34 26.52 -9.65
C ASP A 118 -14.97 25.38 -8.83
N ASN A 119 -14.68 25.27 -7.53
CA ASN A 119 -15.20 24.17 -6.70
C ASN A 119 -16.41 24.55 -5.82
N LEU A 120 -16.92 25.77 -5.97
CA LEU A 120 -18.15 26.22 -5.30
C LEU A 120 -19.38 26.20 -6.24
N LEU A 121 -19.18 26.38 -7.55
CA LEU A 121 -20.29 26.36 -8.53
C LEU A 121 -20.76 24.95 -8.90
N ASP A 122 -19.89 23.94 -8.88
CA ASP A 122 -20.29 22.55 -9.15
C ASP A 122 -21.07 21.90 -7.99
N ARG A 123 -21.00 22.50 -6.79
CA ARG A 123 -21.80 22.10 -5.62
C ARG A 123 -23.15 22.79 -5.54
N PHE A 124 -23.31 23.98 -6.12
CA PHE A 124 -24.62 24.65 -6.22
C PHE A 124 -25.46 24.15 -7.41
N SER A 125 -24.83 23.71 -8.50
CA SER A 125 -25.56 23.16 -9.66
C SER A 125 -26.12 21.74 -9.41
N ASN A 126 -25.37 20.89 -8.69
CA ASN A 126 -25.82 19.52 -8.42
C ASN A 126 -26.86 19.41 -7.28
N ALA A 127 -27.01 20.43 -6.44
CA ALA A 127 -28.05 20.48 -5.43
C ALA A 127 -29.43 20.79 -6.04
N SER A 128 -29.50 21.64 -7.07
CA SER A 128 -30.75 21.93 -7.77
C SER A 128 -31.20 20.78 -8.68
N HIS A 129 -30.27 20.09 -9.34
CA HIS A 129 -30.62 18.90 -10.15
C HIS A 129 -31.15 17.75 -9.28
N PHE A 130 -30.55 17.51 -8.10
CA PHE A 130 -31.03 16.45 -7.20
C PHE A 130 -32.40 16.76 -6.61
N PHE A 131 -32.69 18.03 -6.31
CA PHE A 131 -34.01 18.45 -5.82
C PHE A 131 -35.08 18.42 -6.92
N LEU A 132 -34.74 18.77 -8.17
CA LEU A 132 -35.66 18.68 -9.31
C LEU A 132 -35.97 17.22 -9.68
N VAL A 133 -34.97 16.34 -9.68
CA VAL A 133 -35.15 14.90 -9.92
C VAL A 133 -35.96 14.25 -8.80
N ALA A 134 -35.73 14.62 -7.53
CA ALA A 134 -36.54 14.12 -6.41
C ALA A 134 -38.01 14.57 -6.49
N LYS A 135 -38.28 15.79 -6.97
CA LYS A 135 -39.64 16.30 -7.23
C LYS A 135 -40.31 15.58 -8.40
N ALA A 136 -39.57 15.30 -9.47
CA ALA A 136 -40.09 14.61 -10.66
C ALA A 136 -40.36 13.11 -10.42
N HIS A 137 -39.66 12.48 -9.48
CA HIS A 137 -39.85 11.08 -9.09
C HIS A 137 -40.77 10.88 -7.87
N GLY A 138 -41.43 11.93 -7.38
CA GLY A 138 -42.53 11.80 -6.40
C GLY A 138 -42.15 11.22 -5.04
N MET A 139 -40.91 11.45 -4.57
CA MET A 139 -40.47 10.97 -3.24
C MET A 139 -40.44 12.04 -2.15
N LEU A 140 -41.13 13.17 -2.35
CA LEU A 140 -41.40 14.21 -1.33
C LEU A 140 -42.68 14.99 -1.66
#